data_AF-A0A239H419-F1
#
_entry.id   AF-A0A239H419-F1
#
_cell.length_a   1.000
_cell.length_b   1.000
_cell.length_c   1.000
_cell.angle_alpha   90.00
_cell.angle_beta   90.00
_cell.angle_gamma   90.00
#
_symmetry.space_group_name_H-M   'P 1'
#
loop_
_entity.id
_entity.type
_entity.pdbx_description
1 polymer ?
#
loop_
_entity_poly.entity_id
_entity_poly.type
_entity_poly.pdbx_seq_one_letter_code
_entity_poly.pdbx_strand_id
1 'polypeptide(L)' 'MMHTPYPGIYPIPFMPMYVMMARAYVPYQTYIQAYPLTEAIQKGTLFPELYQPYIEKDPHWKGEK' A
#
# COMPACT_ATOMS: atom_id res chain seq x y z
N MET A 1 17.04 28.56 15.89
CA MET A 1 15.84 28.19 15.13
C MET A 1 16.28 27.35 13.92
N MET A 2 15.98 26.07 13.92
CA MET A 2 15.37 25.41 12.77
C MET A 2 14.10 24.82 13.39
N HIS A 3 13.04 25.64 13.55
CA HIS A 3 11.81 25.46 12.79
C HIS A 3 11.70 24.02 12.30
N THR A 4 10.78 23.23 12.85
CA THR A 4 10.41 21.94 12.25
C THR A 4 10.36 22.14 10.74
N PRO A 5 11.15 21.41 9.94
CA PRO A 5 11.39 21.75 8.53
C PRO A 5 10.17 21.46 7.64
N TYR A 6 8.97 21.38 8.21
CA TYR A 6 7.73 21.09 7.51
C TYR A 6 6.79 22.32 7.49
N PRO A 7 7.17 23.45 6.88
CA PRO A 7 6.18 24.35 6.33
C PRO A 7 5.53 23.62 5.14
N GLY A 8 4.44 22.90 5.41
CA GLY A 8 3.73 22.05 4.44
C GLY A 8 4.32 20.64 4.37
N ILE A 9 3.65 19.68 4.98
CA ILE A 9 4.01 18.24 4.90
C ILE A 9 3.59 17.76 3.51
N TYR A 10 4.38 18.10 2.50
CA TYR A 10 4.28 17.57 1.15
C TYR A 10 5.67 17.31 0.58
N PRO A 11 5.95 16.09 0.09
CA PRO A 11 5.06 14.94 0.09
C PRO A 11 5.04 14.23 1.45
N ILE A 12 3.85 13.83 1.90
CA ILE A 12 3.68 12.91 3.03
C ILE A 12 4.44 11.62 2.69
N PRO A 13 5.46 11.20 3.47
CA PRO A 13 6.24 10.02 3.12
C PRO A 13 5.34 8.77 3.21
N PHE A 14 5.16 8.09 2.07
CA PHE A 14 4.37 6.85 1.93
C PHE A 14 4.86 5.72 2.84
N MET A 15 6.15 5.73 3.21
CA MET A 15 6.76 4.83 4.19
C MET A 15 7.84 5.55 5.00
N PRO A 16 8.15 5.12 6.23
CA PRO A 16 9.27 5.66 6.98
C PRO A 16 10.59 5.32 6.29
N MET A 17 11.53 6.26 6.32
CA MET A 17 12.87 6.11 5.73
C MET A 17 13.65 4.91 6.33
N TYR A 18 13.38 4.58 7.59
CA TYR A 18 14.00 3.48 8.31
C TYR A 18 12.91 2.55 8.85
N VAL A 19 12.64 1.46 8.12
CA VAL A 19 11.64 0.46 8.51
C VAL A 19 12.18 -0.41 9.65
N MET A 20 11.41 -0.50 10.73
CA MET A 20 11.63 -1.47 11.81
C MET A 20 10.84 -2.75 11.55
N MET A 21 11.50 -3.89 11.75
CA MET A 21 10.90 -5.23 11.61
C MET A 21 9.73 -5.41 12.61
N ALA A 22 8.79 -6.27 12.24
CA ALA A 22 7.60 -6.60 13.03
C ALA A 22 6.70 -5.40 13.38
N ARG A 23 6.79 -4.30 12.61
CA ARG A 23 5.84 -3.19 12.69
C ARG A 23 4.96 -3.16 11.45
N ALA A 24 3.68 -2.95 11.66
CA ALA A 24 2.74 -2.66 10.59
C ALA A 24 2.89 -1.19 10.19
N TYR A 25 3.16 -0.94 8.92
CA TYR A 25 3.11 0.40 8.33
C TYR A 25 1.91 0.46 7.41
N VAL A 26 1.02 1.42 7.65
CA VAL A 26 -0.12 1.69 6.78
C VAL A 26 0.20 2.94 5.98
N PRO A 27 0.40 2.84 4.65
CA PRO A 27 0.59 4.03 3.84
C PRO A 27 -0.67 4.88 3.82
N TYR A 28 -0.52 6.18 3.54
CA TYR A 28 -1.67 7.01 3.24
C TYR A 28 -2.37 6.51 1.98
N GLN A 29 -3.66 6.22 2.11
CA GLN A 29 -4.51 5.78 1.02
C GLN A 29 -5.43 6.91 0.62
N THR A 30 -5.40 7.27 -0.66
CA THR A 30 -6.38 8.18 -1.24
C THR A 30 -7.57 7.36 -1.68
N TYR A 31 -8.77 7.74 -1.24
CA TYR A 31 -9.98 7.12 -1.77
C TYR A 31 -10.19 7.57 -3.22
N ILE A 32 -10.11 6.63 -4.16
CA ILE A 32 -10.33 6.89 -5.60
C ILE A 32 -11.70 6.39 -6.01
N GLN A 33 -11.95 5.10 -5.83
CA GLN A 33 -13.16 4.42 -6.27
C GLN A 33 -13.40 3.17 -5.42
N ALA A 34 -14.63 2.70 -5.41
CA ALA A 34 -15.01 1.46 -4.74
C ALA A 34 -15.68 0.51 -5.74
N TYR A 35 -15.38 -0.78 -5.60
CA TYR A 35 -16.17 -1.82 -6.26
C TYR A 35 -17.61 -1.82 -5.72
N PRO A 36 -18.59 -2.26 -6.53
CA PRO A 36 -19.88 -2.71 -6.00
C PRO A 36 -19.67 -3.81 -4.96
N LEU A 37 -20.51 -3.85 -3.93
CA LEU A 37 -20.32 -4.75 -2.78
C LEU A 37 -20.20 -6.22 -3.17
N THR A 38 -21.01 -6.68 -4.13
CA THR A 38 -20.98 -8.06 -4.63
C THR A 38 -19.61 -8.43 -5.20
N GLU A 39 -18.98 -7.51 -5.93
CA GLU A 39 -17.65 -7.71 -6.50
C GLU A 39 -16.56 -7.60 -5.43
N ALA A 40 -16.68 -6.64 -4.51
CA ALA A 40 -15.73 -6.45 -3.41
C ALA A 40 -15.59 -7.72 -2.54
N ILE A 41 -16.70 -8.38 -2.24
CA ILE A 41 -16.72 -9.63 -1.48
C ILE A 41 -15.97 -10.74 -2.25
N GLN A 42 -16.19 -10.86 -3.55
CA GLN A 42 -15.51 -11.86 -4.37
C GLN A 42 -14.00 -11.60 -4.49
N LYS A 43 -13.59 -10.33 -4.56
CA LYS A 43 -12.19 -9.92 -4.70
C LYS A 43 -11.42 -9.86 -3.37
N GLY A 44 -12.12 -9.80 -2.25
CA GLY A 44 -11.52 -9.64 -0.92
C GLY A 44 -11.02 -8.22 -0.62
N THR A 45 -11.40 -7.23 -1.43
CA THR A 45 -11.07 -5.81 -1.23
C THR A 45 -12.18 -4.93 -1.80
N LEU A 46 -12.50 -3.84 -1.11
CA LEU A 46 -13.41 -2.80 -1.61
C LEU A 46 -12.73 -1.89 -2.65
N PHE A 47 -11.41 -1.76 -2.54
CA PHE A 47 -10.62 -0.79 -3.28
C PHE A 47 -9.92 -1.46 -4.46
N PRO A 48 -10.23 -1.08 -5.71
CA PRO A 48 -9.60 -1.63 -6.91
C PRO A 48 -8.08 -1.54 -6.93
N GLU A 49 -7.52 -0.45 -6.41
CA GLU A 49 -6.08 -0.21 -6.30
C GLU A 49 -5.35 -1.17 -5.36
N LEU A 50 -6.09 -1.85 -4.46
CA LEU A 50 -5.56 -2.86 -3.55
C LEU A 50 -5.77 -4.30 -4.06
N TYR A 51 -6.41 -4.49 -5.22
CA TYR A 51 -6.66 -5.83 -5.76
C TYR A 51 -5.38 -6.46 -6.31
N GLN A 52 -4.77 -7.34 -5.53
CA GLN A 52 -3.54 -8.07 -5.86
C GLN A 52 -3.79 -9.59 -5.78
N PRO A 53 -4.34 -10.22 -6.83
CA PRO A 53 -4.56 -11.65 -6.84
C PRO A 53 -3.23 -12.42 -6.87
N TYR A 54 -3.19 -13.56 -6.20
CA TYR A 54 -2.04 -14.47 -6.26
C TYR A 54 -1.89 -15.07 -7.66
N ILE A 55 -0.68 -15.04 -8.21
CA ILE A 55 -0.34 -15.63 -9.51
C ILE A 55 0.51 -16.87 -9.25
N GLU A 56 -0.01 -18.07 -9.57
CA GLU A 56 0.65 -19.35 -9.29
C GLU A 56 2.06 -19.49 -9.90
N LYS A 57 2.29 -18.84 -11.04
CA LYS A 57 3.59 -18.75 -11.71
C LYS A 57 3.96 -17.30 -11.85
N ASP A 58 4.33 -16.67 -10.75
CA ASP A 58 4.89 -15.33 -10.79
C ASP A 58 6.17 -15.35 -11.65
N PRO A 59 6.19 -14.69 -12.82
CA PRO A 59 7.36 -14.67 -13.69
C PRO A 59 8.58 -13.95 -13.07
N HIS A 60 8.37 -13.18 -12.00
CA HIS A 60 9.42 -12.49 -11.26
C HIS A 60 10.02 -13.34 -10.14
N TRP A 61 9.33 -14.41 -9.72
CA TRP A 61 9.84 -15.36 -8.74
C TRP A 61 10.85 -16.32 -9.38
N LYS A 62 12.12 -15.91 -9.40
CA LYS A 62 13.24 -16.84 -9.62
C LYS A 62 13.54 -17.57 -8.32
N GLY A 63 12.68 -18.53 -7.97
CA GLY A 63 12.94 -19.41 -6.84
C GLY A 63 14.22 -20.20 -7.08
N GLU A 64 15.33 -19.74 -6.51
CA GLU A 64 16.47 -20.60 -6.23
C GLU A 64 15.98 -21.63 -5.18
N LYS A 65 16.01 -22.90 -5.57
CA LYS A 65 15.87 -24.04 -4.68
C LYS A 65 17.25 -24.50 -4.23
#